data_AF-A0A7C4YGT6-F1
#
_entry.id   AF-A0A7C4YGT6-F1
#
_cell.length_a   1.000
_cell.length_b   1.000
_cell.length_c   1.000
_cell.angle_alpha   90.00
_cell.angle_beta   90.00
_cell.angle_gamma   90.00
#
_symmetry.space_group_name_H-M   'P 1'
#
loop_
_entity.id
_entity.type
_entity.pdbx_description
1 polymer ?
#
loop_
_entity_poly.entity_id
_entity_poly.type
_entity_poly.pdbx_seq_one_letter_code
_entity_poly.pdbx_strand_id
1 'polypeptide(L)' 'MAKHARDVQLERLWRRRLRDWRQSGLSVRYFCRQHALSEPSFYSWRREIARRDREPSATRRVRDAALSGSGLA' A
#
# COMPACT_ATOMS: atom_id res chain seq x y z
N MET A 1 -15.63 -20.50 4.56
CA MET A 1 -14.61 -20.22 3.52
C MET A 1 -15.05 -19.00 2.70
N ALA A 2 -14.38 -17.84 2.83
CA ALA A 2 -14.58 -16.61 2.01
C ALA A 2 -13.75 -15.38 2.48
N LYS A 3 -12.96 -15.48 3.56
CA LYS A 3 -12.25 -14.32 4.13
C LYS A 3 -11.21 -13.74 3.15
N HIS A 4 -10.34 -14.59 2.61
CA HIS A 4 -9.20 -14.17 1.80
C HIS A 4 -9.58 -13.45 0.49
N ALA A 5 -10.65 -13.87 -0.20
CA ALA A 5 -11.10 -13.21 -1.43
C ALA A 5 -11.65 -11.79 -1.15
N ARG A 6 -12.40 -11.63 -0.04
CA ARG A 6 -12.85 -10.30 0.42
C ARG A 6 -11.67 -9.42 0.81
N ASP A 7 -10.65 -10.00 1.44
CA ASP A 7 -9.45 -9.26 1.84
C ASP A 7 -8.68 -8.69 0.64
N VAL A 8 -8.57 -9.42 -0.47
CA VAL A 8 -7.89 -8.91 -1.69
C VAL A 8 -8.66 -7.77 -2.36
N GLN A 9 -9.98 -7.88 -2.49
CA GLN A 9 -10.79 -6.80 -3.08
C GLN A 9 -10.79 -5.55 -2.19
N LEU A 10 -10.90 -5.75 -0.87
CA LEU A 10 -10.85 -4.69 0.11
C LEU A 10 -9.48 -4.01 0.12
N GLU A 11 -8.40 -4.79 0.03
CA GLU A 11 -7.03 -4.26 -0.09
C GLU A 11 -6.86 -3.38 -1.32
N ARG A 12 -7.30 -3.83 -2.51
CA ARG A 12 -7.24 -3.00 -3.74
C ARG A 12 -7.98 -1.68 -3.56
N LEU A 13 -9.11 -1.72 -2.89
CA LEU A 13 -9.93 -0.55 -2.63
C LEU A 13 -9.25 0.41 -1.63
N TRP A 14 -8.62 -0.12 -0.57
CA TRP A 14 -7.81 0.68 0.36
C TRP A 14 -6.53 1.23 -0.26
N ARG A 15 -5.86 0.49 -1.15
CA ARG A 15 -4.71 0.99 -1.92
C ARG A 15 -5.08 2.20 -2.77
N ARG A 16 -6.23 2.16 -3.45
CA ARG A 16 -6.76 3.33 -4.18
C ARG A 16 -7.00 4.51 -3.24
N ARG A 17 -7.75 4.31 -2.16
CA ARG A 17 -8.01 5.38 -1.16
C ARG A 17 -6.75 6.00 -0.58
N LEU A 18 -5.73 5.20 -0.26
CA LEU A 18 -4.45 5.71 0.24
C LEU A 18 -3.69 6.54 -0.80
N ARG A 19 -3.78 6.15 -2.08
CA ARG A 19 -3.16 6.88 -3.18
C ARG A 19 -3.89 8.20 -3.44
N ASP A 20 -5.22 8.18 -3.43
CA ASP A 20 -6.05 9.37 -3.61
C ASP A 20 -5.81 10.35 -2.43
N TRP A 21 -5.74 9.85 -1.19
CA TRP A 21 -5.35 10.65 -0.02
C TRP A 21 -3.98 11.32 -0.18
N ARG A 22 -2.97 10.57 -0.64
CA ARG A 22 -1.62 11.10 -0.91
C ARG A 22 -1.62 12.17 -1.98
N GLN A 23 -2.43 12.01 -3.03
CA GLN A 23 -2.56 13.01 -4.10
C GLN A 23 -3.32 14.25 -3.65
N SER A 24 -4.31 14.10 -2.78
CA SER A 24 -5.07 15.24 -2.25
C SER A 24 -4.24 16.12 -1.29
N GLY A 25 -3.17 15.59 -0.69
CA GLY A 25 -2.35 16.33 0.29
C GLY A 25 -3.09 16.67 1.59
N LEU A 26 -4.27 16.09 1.80
CA LEU A 26 -5.14 16.38 2.94
C LEU A 26 -4.61 15.68 4.19
N SER A 27 -4.94 16.20 5.37
CA SER A 27 -4.71 15.46 6.61
C SER A 27 -5.62 14.23 6.70
N VAL A 28 -5.14 13.15 7.32
CA VAL A 28 -5.90 11.88 7.47
C VAL A 28 -7.30 12.11 8.03
N ARG A 29 -7.44 12.97 9.05
CA ARG A 29 -8.73 13.28 9.68
C ARG A 29 -9.71 13.91 8.72
N TYR A 30 -9.24 14.86 7.92
CA TYR A 30 -10.07 15.57 6.94
C TYR A 30 -10.50 14.63 5.81
N PHE A 31 -9.58 13.81 5.30
CA PHE A 31 -9.88 12.79 4.31
C PHE A 31 -10.88 11.74 4.84
N CYS A 32 -10.72 11.29 6.08
CA CYS A 32 -11.65 10.34 6.69
C CYS A 32 -13.05 10.93 6.85
N ARG A 33 -13.17 12.21 7.23
CA ARG A 33 -14.47 12.91 7.30
C ARG A 33 -15.12 13.05 5.93
N GLN A 34 -14.38 13.47 4.90
CA GLN A 34 -14.90 13.65 3.54
C GLN A 34 -15.38 12.33 2.91
N HIS A 35 -14.65 11.24 3.12
CA HIS A 35 -14.94 9.94 2.53
C HIS A 35 -15.74 8.99 3.44
N ALA A 36 -16.27 9.49 4.56
CA ALA A 36 -16.98 8.72 5.58
C ALA A 36 -16.22 7.43 6.01
N LEU A 37 -14.90 7.57 6.18
CA LEU A 37 -14.02 6.48 6.60
C LEU A 37 -13.79 6.54 8.11
N SER A 38 -13.65 5.37 8.71
CA SER A 38 -13.22 5.25 10.09
C SER A 38 -11.71 5.48 10.21
N GLU A 39 -11.30 6.50 10.98
CA GLU A 39 -9.89 6.79 11.31
C GLU A 39 -9.12 5.54 11.76
N PRO A 40 -9.59 4.72 12.72
CA PRO A 40 -8.88 3.52 13.15
C PRO A 40 -8.75 2.47 12.04
N SER A 41 -9.77 2.32 11.18
CA SER A 41 -9.67 1.46 10.00
C SER A 41 -8.61 1.95 9.03
N PHE A 42 -8.50 3.27 8.81
CA PHE A 42 -7.48 3.85 7.95
C PHE A 42 -6.06 3.52 8.44
N TYR A 43 -5.78 3.73 9.73
CA TYR A 43 -4.46 3.40 10.28
C TYR A 43 -4.16 1.90 10.27
N SER A 44 -5.18 1.06 10.48
CA SER A 44 -5.04 -0.40 10.38
C SER A 44 -4.65 -0.81 8.96
N TRP A 45 -5.41 -0.36 7.94
CA TRP A 45 -5.14 -0.68 6.54
C TRP A 45 -3.82 -0.10 6.04
N ARG A 46 -3.41 1.07 6.50
CA ARG A 46 -2.11 1.64 6.16
C ARG A 46 -0.96 0.74 6.64
N ARG A 47 -1.07 0.19 7.86
CA ARG A 47 -0.09 -0.77 8.41
C ARG A 47 -0.15 -2.11 7.70
N GLU A 48 -1.34 -2.64 7.45
CA GLU A 48 -1.56 -3.92 6.76
C GLU A 48 -0.96 -3.88 5.34
N ILE A 49 -1.25 -2.83 4.57
CA ILE A 49 -0.69 -2.65 3.22
C ILE A 49 0.82 -2.48 3.27
N ALA A 50 1.36 -1.71 4.22
CA ALA A 50 2.81 -1.58 4.38
C ALA A 50 3.48 -2.91 4.77
N ARG A 51 2.82 -3.76 5.56
CA ARG A 51 3.30 -5.11 5.88
C ARG A 51 3.30 -6.00 4.63
N ARG A 52 2.21 -5.99 3.85
CA ARG A 52 2.09 -6.78 2.61
C ARG A 52 3.03 -6.30 1.50
N ASP A 53 3.31 -5.00 1.41
CA ASP A 53 4.32 -4.48 0.47
C ASP A 53 5.75 -4.86 0.88
N ARG A 54 5.98 -5.10 2.18
CA ARG A 54 7.25 -5.57 2.75
C ARG A 54 7.39 -7.08 2.77
N GLU A 55 6.31 -7.82 2.64
CA GLU A 55 6.35 -9.26 2.36
C GLU A 55 6.42 -9.42 0.84
N PRO A 56 7.62 -9.48 0.24
CA PRO A 56 7.72 -9.85 -1.15
C PRO A 56 7.14 -11.26 -1.24
N SER A 57 5.92 -11.36 -1.77
CA SER A 57 5.53 -12.54 -2.53
C SER A 57 6.76 -12.88 -3.39
N ALA A 58 7.26 -14.12 -3.26
CA ALA A 58 8.54 -14.63 -3.72
C ALA A 58 8.79 -14.57 -5.25
N THR A 59 8.42 -13.49 -5.92
CA THR A 59 8.59 -13.24 -7.35
C THR A 59 8.88 -11.75 -7.57
N ARG A 60 9.99 -11.29 -7.00
CA ARG A 60 10.82 -10.26 -7.64
C ARG A 60 12.28 -10.36 -7.21
N ARG A 61 12.91 -11.52 -7.47
CA ARG A 61 14.38 -11.65 -7.52
C ARG A 61 14.97 -11.22 -8.87
N VAL A 62 14.30 -10.34 -9.61
CA VAL A 62 14.74 -9.94 -10.95
C VAL A 62 14.45 -8.47 -11.12
N ARG A 63 15.41 -7.60 -10.76
CA ARG A 63 15.87 -6.49 -11.62
C ARG A 63 16.83 -5.45 -11.01
N ASP A 64 17.06 -5.38 -9.71
CA ASP A 64 17.88 -4.26 -9.16
C ASP A 64 19.33 -4.61 -8.78
N ALA A 65 19.79 -5.85 -9.00
CA ALA A 65 21.22 -6.18 -8.87
C ALA A 65 22.07 -5.70 -10.07
N ALA A 66 21.48 -5.02 -11.06
CA ALA A 66 22.11 -4.76 -12.35
C ALA A 66 22.71 -3.34 -12.55
N LEU A 67 22.79 -2.50 -11.50
CA LEU A 67 23.39 -1.15 -11.62
C LEU A 67 24.62 -0.92 -10.75
N SER A 68 25.17 -1.97 -10.13
CA SER A 68 26.44 -1.89 -9.41
C SER A 68 27.53 -2.66 -10.17
N GLY A 69 28.01 -2.10 -11.27
CA GLY A 69 29.13 -2.67 -12.01
C GLY A 69 29.46 -1.89 -13.28
N SER A 70 30.75 -1.56 -13.43
CA SER A 70 31.42 -0.85 -14.54
C SER A 70 31.57 0.67 -14.31
N GLY A 71 32.78 1.23 -14.13
CA GLY A 71 34.11 0.63 -14.19
C GLY A 71 35.19 1.63 -13.76
N LEU A 72 36.30 1.08 -13.26
CA LEU A 72 37.58 1.77 -13.19
C LEU A 72 38.11 1.99 -14.61
N ALA A 73 38.60 3.20 -14.88
CA ALA A 73 39.69 3.49 -15.80
C ALA A 73 40.44 4.71 -15.26
#